data_AF-A0A7X6DF55-F1
#
_entry.id   AF-A0A7X6DF55-F1
#
_cell.length_a   1.000
_cell.length_b   1.000
_cell.length_c   1.000
_cell.angle_alpha   90.00
_cell.angle_beta   90.00
_cell.angle_gamma   90.00
#
_symmetry.space_group_name_H-M   'P 1'
#
loop_
_entity.id
_entity.type
_entity.pdbx_description
1 polymer ?
#
loop_
_entity_poly.entity_id
_entity_poly.type
_entity_poly.pdbx_seq_one_letter_code
_entity_poly.pdbx_strand_id
1 'polypeptide(L)'
;MFLLGIVDFSRMLFTWNAANEAARAGARYAVVCDDTFNETNVLTRMQGMLPQIQDIDLAWIPAGCTHATCEGVTVTIQNLGFRWISPIPDVVMALIPMPTFSTFLTREVMRQDPNSAAICS
;
A
#
# COMPACT_ATOMS: atom_id res chain seq x y z
N MET A 1 -2.67 -31.67 8.38
CA MET A 1 -2.86 -30.51 9.29
C MET A 1 -1.57 -29.68 9.44
N PHE A 2 -0.42 -30.27 9.79
CA PHE A 2 0.85 -29.53 9.96
C PHE A 2 1.34 -28.80 8.69
N LEU A 3 1.29 -29.45 7.53
CA LEU A 3 1.73 -28.82 6.26
C LEU A 3 0.89 -27.60 5.87
N LEU A 4 -0.44 -27.65 6.08
CA LEU A 4 -1.31 -26.50 5.79
C LEU A 4 -1.02 -25.33 6.73
N GLY A 5 -0.72 -25.61 8.01
CA GLY A 5 -0.31 -24.58 8.96
C GLY A 5 1.02 -23.90 8.57
N ILE A 6 2.02 -24.68 8.13
CA ILE A 6 3.29 -24.11 7.63
C ILE A 6 3.06 -23.23 6.41
N VAL A 7 2.24 -23.69 5.46
CA VAL A 7 1.92 -22.92 4.25
C VAL A 7 1.20 -21.62 4.61
N ASP A 8 0.22 -21.65 5.50
CA ASP A 8 -0.50 -20.44 5.92
C ASP A 8 0.44 -19.43 6.61
N PHE A 9 1.30 -19.89 7.53
CA PHE A 9 2.28 -19.02 8.18
C PHE A 9 3.29 -18.44 7.19
N SER A 10 3.76 -19.25 6.24
CA SER A 10 4.70 -18.80 5.19
C SER A 10 4.04 -17.75 4.29
N ARG A 11 2.78 -17.95 3.91
CA ARG A 11 2.00 -16.98 3.12
C ARG A 11 1.77 -15.69 3.89
N MET A 12 1.48 -15.78 5.19
CA MET A 12 1.31 -14.61 6.06
C MET A 12 2.60 -13.76 6.09
N LEU A 13 3.75 -14.38 6.33
CA LEU A 13 5.04 -13.67 6.32
C LEU A 13 5.38 -13.08 4.95
N PHE A 14 5.07 -13.79 3.88
CA PHE A 14 5.21 -13.25 2.53
C PHE A 14 4.34 -12.01 2.31
N THR A 15 3.06 -12.07 2.72
CA THR A 15 2.15 -10.92 2.56
C THR A 15 2.57 -9.71 3.38
N TRP A 16 3.19 -9.91 4.55
CA TRP A 16 3.73 -8.80 5.36
C TRP A 16 4.91 -8.10 4.68
N ASN A 17 5.85 -8.88 4.15
CA ASN A 17 6.98 -8.28 3.40
C ASN A 17 6.49 -7.59 2.12
N ALA A 18 5.54 -8.21 1.41
CA ALA A 18 4.93 -7.62 0.22
C ALA A 18 4.16 -6.33 0.54
N ALA A 19 3.43 -6.28 1.66
CA ALA A 19 2.71 -5.07 2.08
C ALA A 19 3.66 -3.92 2.41
N ASN A 20 4.79 -4.21 3.08
CA ASN A 20 5.79 -3.20 3.40
C ASN A 20 6.46 -2.64 2.13
N GLU A 21 6.82 -3.51 1.18
CA GLU A 21 7.40 -3.06 -0.09
C GLU A 21 6.37 -2.34 -0.97
N ALA A 22 5.10 -2.78 -0.97
CA ALA A 22 4.02 -2.09 -1.65
C ALA A 22 3.81 -0.67 -1.10
N ALA A 23 3.82 -0.49 0.22
CA ALA A 23 3.73 0.84 0.83
C ALA A 23 4.92 1.74 0.43
N ARG A 24 6.14 1.18 0.41
CA ARG A 24 7.34 1.91 -0.01
C ARG A 24 7.29 2.31 -1.49
N ALA A 25 6.84 1.42 -2.36
CA ALA A 25 6.69 1.70 -3.78
C ALA A 25 5.54 2.67 -4.07
N GLY A 26 4.43 2.56 -3.35
CA GLY A 26 3.31 3.50 -3.40
C GLY A 26 3.74 4.89 -2.98
N ALA A 27 4.51 5.01 -1.89
CA ALA A 27 5.05 6.30 -1.44
C ALA A 27 5.97 6.94 -2.48
N ARG A 28 6.88 6.17 -3.10
CA ARG A 28 7.77 6.65 -4.19
C ARG A 28 6.99 7.10 -5.43
N TYR A 29 5.91 6.40 -5.74
CA TYR A 29 5.05 6.80 -6.84
C TYR A 29 4.29 8.09 -6.48
N ALA A 30 3.71 8.17 -5.29
CA ALA A 30 2.93 9.32 -4.83
C ALA A 30 3.77 10.61 -4.79
N VAL A 31 5.01 10.57 -4.28
CA VAL A 31 5.88 11.77 -4.24
C VAL A 31 6.26 12.32 -5.62
N VAL A 32 6.21 11.51 -6.67
CA VAL A 32 6.52 11.92 -8.05
C VAL A 32 5.26 12.31 -8.82
N CYS A 33 4.17 11.55 -8.64
CA CYS A 33 3.05 11.52 -9.57
C CYS A 33 1.75 12.15 -9.09
N ASP A 34 1.62 12.51 -7.82
CA ASP A 34 0.28 12.74 -7.27
C ASP A 34 -0.22 14.19 -7.42
N ASP A 35 -1.45 14.29 -7.93
CA ASP A 35 -2.45 15.28 -7.52
C ASP A 35 -3.02 14.77 -6.22
N THR A 36 -3.12 15.58 -5.17
CA THR A 36 -3.52 15.18 -3.80
C THR A 36 -4.84 14.39 -3.68
N PHE A 37 -5.52 14.14 -4.81
CA PHE A 37 -6.76 13.40 -4.99
C PHE A 37 -6.62 12.15 -5.88
N ASN A 38 -5.43 11.78 -6.36
CA ASN A 38 -5.23 10.67 -7.31
C ASN A 38 -4.77 9.37 -6.63
N GLU A 39 -5.47 9.05 -5.54
CA GLU A 39 -5.29 7.84 -4.75
C GLU A 39 -5.45 6.55 -5.59
N THR A 40 -6.32 6.59 -6.60
CA THR A 40 -6.62 5.44 -7.46
C THR A 40 -5.39 4.94 -8.23
N ASN A 41 -4.52 5.84 -8.69
CA ASN A 41 -3.30 5.47 -9.41
C ASN A 41 -2.26 4.87 -8.46
N VAL A 42 -2.13 5.44 -7.26
CA VAL A 42 -1.26 4.90 -6.20
C VAL A 42 -1.73 3.49 -5.80
N LEU A 43 -3.04 3.32 -5.58
CA LEU A 43 -3.66 2.03 -5.27
C LEU A 43 -3.38 1.00 -6.37
N THR A 44 -3.61 1.35 -7.63
CA THR A 44 -3.37 0.45 -8.78
C THR A 44 -1.92 0.00 -8.83
N ARG A 45 -0.97 0.91 -8.55
CA ARG A 45 0.45 0.57 -8.50
C ARG A 45 0.76 -0.39 -7.36
N MET A 46 0.17 -0.18 -6.19
CA MET A 46 0.33 -1.07 -5.03
C MET A 46 -0.32 -2.44 -5.25
N GLN A 47 -1.48 -2.49 -5.92
CA GLN A 47 -2.18 -3.72 -6.29
C GLN A 47 -1.38 -4.59 -7.28
N GLY A 48 -0.50 -3.99 -8.08
CA GLY A 48 0.45 -4.73 -8.91
C GLY A 48 1.40 -5.64 -8.11
N MET A 49 1.63 -5.34 -6.82
CA MET A 49 2.43 -6.18 -5.91
C MET A 49 1.55 -7.00 -4.96
N LEU A 50 0.48 -6.40 -4.47
CA LEU A 50 -0.41 -7.00 -3.49
C LEU A 50 -1.88 -6.76 -3.90
N PRO A 51 -2.46 -7.62 -4.76
CA PRO A 51 -3.79 -7.39 -5.36
C PRO A 51 -4.96 -7.46 -4.36
N GLN A 52 -4.68 -7.91 -3.14
CA GLN A 52 -5.66 -7.98 -2.05
C GLN A 52 -5.87 -6.64 -1.33
N ILE A 53 -5.06 -5.62 -1.60
CA ILE A 53 -5.27 -4.27 -1.05
C ILE A 53 -6.53 -3.67 -1.69
N GLN A 54 -7.47 -3.26 -0.84
CA GLN A 54 -8.73 -2.63 -1.28
C GLN A 54 -8.70 -1.12 -1.13
N ASP A 55 -7.96 -0.62 -0.14
CA ASP A 55 -8.04 0.76 0.29
C ASP A 55 -6.70 1.22 0.87
N ILE A 56 -6.38 2.50 0.66
CA ILE A 56 -5.17 3.13 1.17
C ILE A 56 -5.54 4.49 1.79
N ASP A 57 -4.60 5.12 2.49
CA ASP A 57 -4.77 6.51 2.90
C ASP A 57 -3.48 7.29 2.66
N LEU A 58 -3.67 8.48 2.12
CA LEU A 58 -2.61 9.38 1.66
C LEU A 58 -2.62 10.63 2.53
N ALA A 59 -1.80 10.63 3.57
CA ALA A 59 -1.68 11.76 4.47
C ALA A 59 -0.58 12.72 3.97
N TRP A 60 -1.00 13.80 3.33
CA TRP A 60 -0.13 14.85 2.83
C TRP A 60 0.25 15.88 3.90
N ILE A 61 1.51 16.32 3.88
CA ILE A 61 2.04 17.32 4.82
C ILE A 61 2.54 18.55 4.04
N PRO A 62 2.13 19.77 4.42
CA PRO A 62 1.12 20.11 5.42
C PRO A 62 -0.32 19.80 4.95
N ALA A 63 -1.27 19.63 5.88
CA ALA A 63 -2.65 19.29 5.54
C ALA A 63 -3.29 20.35 4.61
N GLY A 64 -3.99 19.90 3.57
CA GLY A 64 -4.58 20.79 2.55
C GLY A 64 -3.55 21.46 1.64
N CYS A 65 -2.32 20.93 1.56
CA CYS A 65 -1.34 21.39 0.60
C CYS A 65 -1.78 21.13 -0.85
N THR A 66 -1.14 21.86 -1.76
CA THR A 66 -1.29 21.68 -3.20
C THR A 66 0.00 21.07 -3.75
N HIS A 67 -0.02 20.63 -5.01
CA HIS A 67 1.18 20.24 -5.76
C HIS A 67 2.42 21.10 -5.56
N ALA A 68 2.24 22.41 -5.42
CA ALA A 68 3.34 23.34 -5.27
C ALA A 68 3.91 23.33 -3.84
N THR A 69 3.06 23.10 -2.84
CA THR A 69 3.35 23.34 -1.42
C THR A 69 3.47 22.09 -0.56
N CYS A 70 3.12 20.91 -1.09
CA CYS A 70 3.31 19.67 -0.36
C CYS A 70 4.80 19.36 -0.18
N GLU A 71 5.18 18.94 1.02
CA GLU A 71 6.55 18.61 1.43
C GLU A 71 6.77 17.10 1.50
N GLY A 72 5.72 16.31 1.74
CA GLY A 72 5.80 14.86 1.80
C GLY A 72 4.43 14.21 1.92
N VAL A 73 4.44 12.88 1.79
CA VAL A 73 3.26 12.03 1.86
C VAL A 73 3.54 10.82 2.74
N THR A 74 2.56 10.47 3.56
CA THR A 74 2.51 9.18 4.24
C THR A 74 1.48 8.32 3.52
N VAL A 75 1.93 7.18 2.98
CA VAL A 75 1.02 6.18 2.41
C VAL A 75 0.77 5.13 3.47
N THR A 76 -0.50 4.85 3.76
CA THR A 76 -0.92 3.81 4.70
C THR A 76 -1.83 2.81 3.99
N ILE A 77 -1.65 1.52 4.26
CA ILE A 77 -2.55 0.47 3.76
C ILE A 77 -3.66 0.27 4.78
N GLN A 78 -4.91 0.35 4.34
CA GLN A 78 -6.07 0.15 5.20
C GLN A 78 -6.69 -1.24 5.02
N ASN A 79 -7.30 -1.75 6.10
CA ASN A 79 -8.19 -2.92 6.09
C ASN A 79 -7.61 -4.18 5.41
N LEU A 80 -6.30 -4.38 5.54
CA LEU A 80 -5.65 -5.54 4.97
C LEU A 80 -5.98 -6.79 5.80
N GLY A 81 -6.68 -7.75 5.19
CA GLY A 81 -7.14 -8.97 5.86
C GLY A 81 -6.45 -10.22 5.33
N PHE A 82 -6.07 -11.14 6.22
CA PHE A 82 -5.52 -12.44 5.86
C PHE A 82 -6.56 -13.55 6.02
N ARG A 83 -6.68 -14.42 5.00
CA ARG A 83 -7.56 -15.59 5.03
C ARG A 83 -6.74 -16.88 5.01
N TRP A 84 -6.92 -17.67 6.06
CA TRP A 84 -6.29 -18.97 6.24
C TRP A 84 -6.90 -20.00 5.28
N ILE A 85 -6.09 -20.94 4.81
CA ILE A 85 -6.54 -22.07 3.99
C ILE A 85 -6.73 -23.32 4.87
N SER A 86 -5.96 -23.44 5.96
CA SER A 86 -6.09 -24.57 6.88
C SER A 86 -7.47 -24.57 7.56
N PRO A 87 -8.19 -25.69 7.53
CA PRO A 87 -9.42 -25.84 8.29
C PRO A 87 -9.04 -26.00 9.77
N ILE A 88 -9.01 -24.88 10.50
CA ILE A 88 -8.93 -24.87 11.95
C ILE A 88 -10.34 -25.22 12.46
N PRO A 89 -10.54 -26.35 13.17
CA PRO A 89 -11.84 -26.65 13.74
C PRO A 89 -12.25 -25.50 14.68
N ASP A 90 -13.49 -25.04 14.55
CA ASP A 90 -14.14 -23.96 15.32
C ASP A 90 -13.80 -22.51 14.92
N VAL A 91 -12.91 -22.28 13.94
CA VAL A 91 -12.70 -20.96 13.33
C VAL A 91 -13.19 -21.01 11.90
N VAL A 92 -14.47 -20.62 11.70
CA VAL A 92 -15.01 -20.26 10.38
C VAL A 92 -13.97 -19.39 9.67
N MET A 93 -13.61 -19.65 8.41
CA MET A 93 -12.60 -18.97 7.57
C MET A 93 -12.54 -17.44 7.76
N ALA A 94 -12.06 -16.98 8.91
CA ALA A 94 -12.26 -15.63 9.40
C ALA A 94 -11.16 -14.77 8.85
N LEU A 95 -11.53 -13.58 8.39
CA LEU A 95 -10.59 -12.58 7.95
C LEU A 95 -9.88 -12.05 9.20
N ILE A 96 -8.62 -12.42 9.40
CA ILE A 96 -7.82 -11.90 10.51
C ILE A 96 -7.26 -10.54 10.07
N PRO A 97 -7.52 -9.45 10.84
CA PRO A 97 -6.97 -8.14 10.51
C PRO A 97 -5.44 -8.19 10.63
N MET A 98 -4.77 -7.74 9.58
CA MET A 98 -3.31 -7.57 9.60
C MET A 98 -2.95 -6.22 10.24
N PRO A 99 -1.71 -6.06 10.75
CA PRO A 99 -1.24 -4.76 11.18
C PRO A 99 -1.25 -3.76 10.02
N THR A 100 -1.34 -2.47 10.37
CA THR A 100 -1.25 -1.38 9.41
C THR A 100 0.20 -1.21 8.94
N PHE A 101 0.40 -1.10 7.63
CA PHE A 101 1.70 -0.81 7.02
C PHE A 101 1.68 0.60 6.46
N SER A 102 2.71 1.39 6.81
CA SER A 102 2.81 2.78 6.38
C SER A 102 4.23 3.16 6.00
N THR A 103 4.39 4.05 5.03
CA THR A 103 5.69 4.61 4.68
C THR A 103 5.55 6.11 4.39
N PHE A 104 6.45 6.89 4.99
CA PHE A 104 6.57 8.32 4.73
C PHE A 104 7.74 8.59 3.79
N LEU A 105 7.52 9.44 2.79
CA LEU A 105 8.58 9.98 1.94
C LEU A 105 8.38 11.48 1.73
N THR A 106 9.50 12.21 1.75
CA THR A 106 9.54 13.62 1.37
C THR A 106 9.45 13.74 -0.15
N ARG A 107 8.92 14.87 -0.60
CA ARG A 107 8.74 15.16 -2.02
C ARG A 107 10.08 15.21 -2.76
N GLU A 108 10.20 14.40 -3.81
CA GLU A 108 11.27 14.43 -4.79
C GLU A 108 10.72 15.11 -6.06
N VAL A 109 11.13 16.37 -6.30
CA VAL A 109 10.79 17.25 -7.46
C VAL A 109 9.56 16.82 -8.28
N MET A 110 8.37 17.28 -7.88
CA MET A 110 7.13 16.94 -8.59
C MET A 110 7.03 17.60 -9.97
N ARG A 111 6.85 16.78 -11.00
CA ARG A 111 6.38 17.17 -12.34
C ARG A 111 7.17 18.30 -13.04
N GLN A 112 8.40 18.57 -12.59
CA GLN A 112 9.32 19.47 -13.31
C GLN A 112 9.99 18.76 -14.51
N ASP A 113 9.96 17.43 -14.52
CA ASP A 113 10.46 16.65 -15.64
C ASP A 113 9.43 16.57 -16.78
N PRO A 114 9.81 16.87 -18.04
CA PRO A 114 8.91 16.87 -19.19
C PRO A 114 8.14 15.57 -19.40
N ASN A 115 8.68 14.43 -18.93
CA ASN A 115 8.10 13.10 -19.09
C ASN A 115 7.31 12.61 -17.88
N SER A 116 7.23 13.38 -16.79
CA SER A 116 6.50 13.00 -15.58
C SER A 116 5.03 12.68 -15.89
N ALA A 117 4.40 13.43 -16.81
CA ALA A 117 3.02 13.17 -17.23
C ALA A 117 2.76 11.77 -17.80
N ALA A 118 3.76 11.13 -18.43
CA ALA A 118 3.61 9.79 -19.00
C ALA A 118 3.83 8.65 -17.98
N ILE A 119 4.52 8.94 -16.87
CA ILE A 119 4.74 7.98 -15.77
C ILE A 119 3.52 7.98 -14.83
N CYS A 120 2.80 9.08 -14.79
CA CYS A 120 1.70 9.35 -13.86
C CYS A 120 0.30 9.17 -14.49
N SER A 121 0.23 8.70 -15.74
CA SER A 121 -1.00 8.40 -16.50
C SER A 121 -1.32 6.91 -16.48
#